data_AF-A0A8T3QYN5-F1
#
_entry.id   AF-A0A8T3QYN5-F1
#
_cell.length_a   1.000
_cell.length_b   1.000
_cell.length_c   1.000
_cell.angle_alpha   90.00
_cell.angle_beta   90.00
_cell.angle_gamma   90.00
#
_symmetry.space_group_name_H-M   'P 1'
#
loop_
_entity.id
_entity.type
_entity.pdbx_description
1 polymer ?
#
loop_
_entity_poly.entity_id
_entity_poly.type
_entity_poly.pdbx_seq_one_letter_code
_entity_poly.pdbx_strand_id
1 'polypeptide(L)'
;MPARLAIAFERELGVRREVVPDGDAPRERHGAVVALLQLAEDLVQADPEADLWAFLAEVARRTEAEAGGAASGVSLLTYHRAKGLEWDAVFLPGLEDGVLPIRQAIEPDERAEERRLLYVGITRAQRYLWISWARRRNGAAGREGRRTRSPFLDGLVPAVPRASVRAAGTAAARPRPVAGSPDDRSPLSVALRSWRTERARTDKVAPFIVFHDSTLEAIASRRPTSIPELRRVPGVGPTKLDRYGEEIIQIVVAARVGG
;
A
#
# COMPACT_ATOMS: atom_id res chain seq x y z
N MET A 1 -10.01 12.85 -38.07
CA MET A 1 -8.58 13.22 -37.97
C MET A 1 -7.83 12.80 -36.67
N PRO A 2 -8.42 12.28 -35.56
CA PRO A 2 -7.70 12.04 -34.30
C PRO A 2 -6.70 10.89 -34.37
N ALA A 3 -7.07 9.81 -35.07
CA ALA A 3 -6.16 8.69 -35.34
C ALA A 3 -4.88 9.15 -36.05
N ARG A 4 -4.91 10.24 -36.83
CA ARG A 4 -3.72 10.77 -37.51
C ARG A 4 -2.78 11.51 -36.56
N LEU A 5 -3.28 12.19 -35.54
CA LEU A 5 -2.46 12.90 -34.55
C LEU A 5 -1.75 11.93 -33.62
N ALA A 6 -2.47 10.95 -33.06
CA ALA A 6 -1.88 9.91 -32.22
C ALA A 6 -0.79 9.12 -32.97
N ILE A 7 -1.09 8.65 -34.19
CA ILE A 7 -0.13 7.92 -35.03
C ILE A 7 1.05 8.80 -35.45
N ALA A 8 0.83 10.08 -35.76
CA ALA A 8 1.91 11.02 -36.10
C ALA A 8 2.85 11.26 -34.91
N PHE A 9 2.31 11.44 -33.70
CA PHE A 9 3.11 11.60 -32.48
C PHE A 9 3.90 10.33 -32.14
N GLU A 10 3.29 9.16 -32.23
CA GLU A 10 3.97 7.88 -32.01
C GLU A 10 5.10 7.65 -33.02
N ARG A 11 4.90 8.05 -34.28
CA ARG A 11 5.89 7.92 -35.36
C ARG A 11 7.03 8.94 -35.27
N GLU A 12 6.72 10.22 -35.02
CA GLU A 12 7.69 11.32 -35.03
C GLU A 12 8.49 11.42 -33.72
N LEU A 13 7.87 11.11 -32.57
CA LEU A 13 8.56 11.17 -31.27
C LEU A 13 9.06 9.81 -30.77
N GLY A 14 8.71 8.72 -31.45
CA GLY A 14 9.08 7.36 -31.06
C GLY A 14 8.48 6.91 -29.72
N VAL A 15 7.47 7.62 -29.22
CA VAL A 15 6.84 7.32 -27.92
C VAL A 15 5.71 6.32 -28.15
N ARG A 16 5.84 5.10 -27.60
CA ARG A 16 4.77 4.10 -27.60
C ARG A 16 4.05 4.11 -26.27
N ARG A 17 2.72 4.31 -26.27
CA ARG A 17 1.88 4.37 -25.05
C ARG A 17 2.04 3.16 -24.13
N GLU A 18 2.34 2.01 -24.70
CA GLU A 18 2.42 0.73 -24.02
C GLU A 18 3.79 0.48 -23.39
N VAL A 19 4.82 1.24 -23.80
CA VAL A 19 6.21 1.02 -23.39
C VAL A 19 6.63 2.12 -22.43
N VAL A 20 6.50 1.83 -21.14
CA VAL A 20 6.99 2.71 -20.08
C VAL A 20 8.51 2.58 -19.99
N PRO A 21 9.28 3.66 -20.22
CA PRO A 21 10.74 3.61 -20.18
C PRO A 21 11.26 3.40 -18.76
N ASP A 22 12.53 2.98 -18.65
CA ASP A 22 13.23 2.90 -17.37
C ASP A 22 13.86 4.24 -16.97
N GLY A 23 13.91 4.48 -15.66
CA GLY A 23 14.38 5.73 -15.06
C GLY A 23 13.28 6.77 -14.86
N ASP A 24 13.42 7.60 -13.83
CA ASP A 24 12.35 8.49 -13.38
C ASP A 24 12.07 9.63 -14.38
N ALA A 25 13.10 10.31 -14.88
CA ALA A 25 12.92 11.40 -15.85
C ALA A 25 12.34 10.93 -17.21
N PRO A 26 12.80 9.81 -17.80
CA PRO A 26 12.13 9.24 -18.97
C PRO A 26 10.67 8.84 -18.71
N ARG A 27 10.35 8.29 -17.54
CA ARG A 27 8.96 7.93 -17.16
C ARG A 27 8.07 9.15 -17.04
N GLU A 28 8.57 10.21 -16.42
CA GLU A 28 7.84 11.48 -16.30
C GLU A 28 7.56 12.08 -17.68
N ARG A 29 8.57 12.15 -18.55
CA ARG A 29 8.40 12.62 -19.93
C ARG A 29 7.41 11.76 -20.71
N HIS A 30 7.50 10.44 -20.58
CA HIS A 30 6.58 9.51 -21.20
C HIS A 30 5.13 9.73 -20.72
N GLY A 31 4.93 9.86 -19.40
CA GLY A 31 3.63 10.15 -18.80
C GLY A 31 3.03 11.46 -19.30
N ALA A 32 3.83 12.51 -19.43
CA ALA A 32 3.39 13.80 -19.98
C ALA A 32 2.90 13.68 -21.44
N VAL A 33 3.64 12.93 -22.29
CA VAL A 33 3.23 12.70 -23.68
C VAL A 33 1.95 11.88 -23.76
N VAL A 34 1.83 10.81 -22.95
CA VAL A 34 0.61 9.99 -22.89
C VAL A 34 -0.60 10.84 -22.45
N ALA A 35 -0.43 11.75 -21.49
CA ALA A 35 -1.50 12.65 -21.04
C ALA A 35 -1.95 13.61 -22.16
N LEU A 36 -1.02 14.18 -22.93
CA LEU A 36 -1.34 15.02 -24.09
C LEU A 36 -2.10 14.24 -25.18
N LEU A 37 -1.70 13.00 -25.42
CA LEU A 37 -2.38 12.13 -26.39
C LEU A 37 -3.80 11.79 -25.95
N GLN A 38 -4.00 11.46 -24.67
CA GLN A 38 -5.33 11.21 -24.13
C GLN A 38 -6.21 12.46 -24.23
N LEU A 39 -5.65 13.65 -23.95
CA LEU A 39 -6.37 14.92 -24.10
C LEU A 39 -6.84 15.16 -25.54
N ALA A 40 -5.97 14.88 -26.52
CA ALA A 40 -6.32 15.03 -27.93
C ALA A 40 -7.46 14.08 -28.33
N GLU A 41 -7.45 12.85 -27.81
CA GLU A 41 -8.53 11.89 -28.03
C GLU A 41 -9.84 12.34 -27.40
N ASP A 42 -9.81 12.73 -26.13
CA ASP A 42 -11.00 13.20 -25.41
C ASP A 42 -11.63 14.42 -26.11
N LEU A 43 -10.80 15.36 -26.58
CA LEU A 43 -11.26 16.55 -27.29
C LEU A 43 -12.00 16.18 -28.58
N VAL A 44 -11.44 15.26 -29.37
CA VAL A 44 -12.06 14.86 -30.64
C VAL A 44 -13.27 13.94 -30.45
N GLN A 45 -13.32 13.18 -29.35
CA GLN A 45 -14.52 12.45 -28.97
C GLN A 45 -15.65 13.41 -28.58
N ALA A 46 -15.35 14.52 -27.92
CA ALA A 46 -16.32 15.53 -27.54
C ALA A 46 -16.76 16.40 -28.74
N ASP A 47 -15.82 16.77 -29.60
CA ASP A 47 -16.05 17.56 -30.81
C ASP A 47 -15.25 16.97 -31.99
N PRO A 48 -15.91 16.22 -32.90
CA PRO A 48 -15.25 15.59 -34.04
C PRO A 48 -14.54 16.56 -35.01
N GLU A 49 -14.94 17.84 -35.01
CA GLU A 49 -14.37 18.89 -35.85
C GLU A 49 -13.24 19.66 -35.17
N ALA A 50 -12.87 19.30 -33.93
CA ALA A 50 -11.78 19.93 -33.20
C ALA A 50 -10.45 19.85 -33.97
N ASP A 51 -9.80 21.00 -34.13
CA ASP A 51 -8.53 21.16 -34.82
C ASP A 51 -7.36 21.35 -33.85
N LEU A 52 -6.16 21.59 -34.40
CA LEU A 52 -4.96 21.81 -33.59
C LEU A 52 -5.08 23.05 -32.69
N TRP A 53 -5.78 24.10 -33.14
CA TRP A 53 -5.95 25.32 -32.36
C TRP A 53 -6.89 25.09 -31.18
N ALA A 54 -7.97 24.35 -31.37
CA ALA A 54 -8.84 23.90 -30.28
C ALA A 54 -8.05 23.08 -29.24
N PHE A 55 -7.15 22.19 -29.69
CA PHE A 55 -6.28 21.44 -28.80
C PHE A 55 -5.30 22.32 -28.01
N LEU A 56 -4.61 23.25 -28.67
CA LEU A 56 -3.69 24.18 -28.01
C LEU A 56 -4.42 25.08 -27.01
N ALA A 57 -5.63 25.54 -27.34
CA ALA A 57 -6.47 26.32 -26.43
C ALA A 57 -6.86 25.51 -25.19
N GLU A 58 -7.21 24.23 -25.34
CA GLU A 58 -7.54 23.35 -24.22
C GLU A 58 -6.31 23.07 -23.33
N VAL A 59 -5.12 22.87 -23.92
CA VAL A 59 -3.87 22.74 -23.16
C VAL A 59 -3.57 24.01 -22.37
N ALA A 60 -3.70 25.19 -22.99
CA ALA A 60 -3.48 26.47 -22.34
C ALA A 60 -4.47 26.68 -21.19
N ARG A 61 -5.76 26.44 -21.42
CA ARG A 61 -6.82 26.54 -20.41
C ARG A 61 -6.54 25.65 -19.19
N ARG A 62 -6.08 24.42 -19.40
CA ARG A 62 -5.70 23.50 -18.30
C ARG A 62 -4.46 23.97 -17.57
N THR A 63 -3.46 24.46 -18.29
CA THR A 63 -2.22 25.00 -17.70
C THR A 63 -2.51 26.24 -16.86
N GLU A 64 -3.38 27.13 -17.32
CA GLU A 64 -3.84 28.29 -16.57
C GLU A 64 -4.66 27.89 -15.34
N ALA A 65 -5.52 26.88 -15.45
CA ALA A 65 -6.25 26.34 -14.31
C ALA A 65 -5.33 25.70 -13.25
N GLU A 66 -4.21 25.09 -13.66
CA GLU A 66 -3.17 24.59 -12.75
C GLU A 66 -2.32 25.71 -12.13
N ALA A 67 -2.05 26.78 -12.89
CA ALA A 67 -1.26 27.93 -12.44
C ALA A 67 -2.07 28.88 -11.53
N GLY A 68 -3.38 28.99 -11.75
CA GLY A 68 -4.30 29.82 -10.99
C GLY A 68 -4.64 29.16 -9.66
N GLY A 69 -3.81 29.40 -8.64
CA GLY A 69 -3.93 28.87 -7.27
C GLY A 69 -5.19 29.24 -6.47
N ALA A 70 -6.30 29.61 -7.09
CA ALA A 70 -7.57 29.88 -6.42
C ALA A 70 -8.76 29.77 -7.40
N ALA A 71 -8.90 28.63 -8.09
CA ALA A 71 -10.21 28.31 -8.65
C ALA A 71 -11.14 27.87 -7.50
N SER A 72 -12.36 28.41 -7.46
CA SER A 72 -13.44 27.91 -6.60
C SER A 72 -13.64 26.41 -6.85
N GLY A 73 -13.09 25.56 -5.99
CA GLY A 73 -13.06 24.11 -6.20
C GLY A 73 -12.29 23.35 -5.13
N VAL A 74 -12.21 22.03 -5.27
CA VAL A 74 -11.49 21.15 -4.35
C VAL A 74 -10.01 21.12 -4.74
N SER A 75 -9.12 21.45 -3.81
CA SER A 75 -7.67 21.35 -4.02
C SER A 75 -7.21 19.89 -3.95
N LEU A 76 -6.73 19.35 -5.08
CA LEU A 76 -6.12 18.03 -5.16
C LEU A 76 -4.60 18.18 -5.12
N LEU A 77 -3.98 17.76 -4.01
CA LEU A 77 -2.56 17.95 -3.77
C LEU A 77 -1.91 16.65 -3.28
N THR A 78 -0.61 16.52 -3.52
CA THR A 78 0.21 15.50 -2.86
C THR A 78 0.57 15.95 -1.44
N TYR A 79 0.94 15.00 -0.56
CA TYR A 79 1.38 15.31 0.81
C TYR A 79 2.47 16.38 0.88
N HIS A 80 3.45 16.30 -0.02
CA HIS A 80 4.55 17.26 -0.09
C HIS A 80 4.07 18.67 -0.45
N ARG A 81 3.13 18.79 -1.40
CA ARG A 81 2.57 20.08 -1.83
C ARG A 81 1.61 20.68 -0.80
N ALA A 82 1.08 19.88 0.11
CA ALA A 82 0.20 20.36 1.18
C ALA A 82 0.97 21.01 2.35
N LYS A 83 2.30 20.90 2.41
CA LYS A 83 3.11 21.45 3.51
C LYS A 83 2.95 22.97 3.61
N GLY A 84 2.61 23.45 4.80
CA GLY A 84 2.41 24.89 5.08
C GLY A 84 1.04 25.44 4.67
N LEU A 85 0.17 24.60 4.11
CA LEU A 85 -1.21 24.96 3.78
C LEU A 85 -2.18 24.33 4.77
N GLU A 86 -3.37 24.91 4.92
CA GLU A 86 -4.41 24.39 5.82
C GLU A 86 -5.81 24.63 5.25
N TRP A 87 -6.74 23.75 5.61
CA TRP A 87 -8.13 23.78 5.15
C TRP A 87 -9.09 23.41 6.28
N ASP A 88 -10.32 23.90 6.21
CA ASP A 88 -11.40 23.48 7.12
C ASP A 88 -11.66 21.97 7.05
N ALA A 89 -11.60 21.40 5.85
CA ALA A 89 -11.88 20.00 5.56
C ALA A 89 -10.77 19.37 4.70
N VAL A 90 -10.22 18.23 5.15
CA VAL A 90 -9.20 17.47 4.42
C VAL A 90 -9.65 16.03 4.23
N PHE A 91 -9.49 15.53 3.01
CA PHE A 91 -9.70 14.13 2.66
C PHE A 91 -8.36 13.50 2.33
N LEU A 92 -7.99 12.45 3.06
CA LEU A 92 -6.81 11.63 2.81
C LEU A 92 -7.25 10.27 2.25
N PRO A 93 -7.41 10.13 0.93
CA PRO A 93 -7.76 8.87 0.30
C PRO A 93 -6.54 7.95 0.15
N GLY A 94 -6.80 6.64 0.11
CA GLY A 94 -5.79 5.65 -0.27
C GLY A 94 -4.72 5.38 0.79
N LEU A 95 -5.05 5.49 2.08
CA LEU A 95 -4.15 5.04 3.16
C LEU A 95 -4.09 3.51 3.20
N GLU A 96 -3.29 2.98 2.29
CA GLU A 96 -3.14 1.55 1.99
C GLU A 96 -1.70 1.12 2.20
N ASP A 97 -1.51 -0.13 2.60
CA ASP A 97 -0.18 -0.74 2.70
C ASP A 97 0.48 -0.82 1.31
N GLY A 98 1.72 -0.33 1.22
CA GLY A 98 2.45 -0.15 -0.01
C GLY A 98 2.04 1.06 -0.85
N VAL A 99 1.18 1.94 -0.34
CA VAL A 99 0.94 3.30 -0.87
C VAL A 99 1.41 4.34 0.13
N LEU A 100 1.00 4.20 1.39
CA LEU A 100 1.53 4.99 2.50
C LEU A 100 1.58 4.08 3.75
N PRO A 101 2.76 3.56 4.12
CA PRO A 101 4.07 3.84 3.52
C PRO A 101 4.19 3.26 2.11
N ILE A 102 4.95 3.94 1.25
CA ILE A 102 5.35 3.41 -0.05
C ILE A 102 6.14 2.10 0.12
N ARG A 103 6.03 1.18 -0.84
CA ARG A 103 6.70 -0.14 -0.75
C ARG A 103 8.22 -0.04 -0.64
N GLN A 104 8.78 1.03 -1.20
CA GLN A 104 10.21 1.30 -1.25
C GLN A 104 10.77 1.74 0.10
N ALA A 105 9.93 2.28 0.99
CA ALA A 105 10.34 2.66 2.34
C ALA A 105 10.45 1.40 3.21
N ILE A 106 11.63 0.78 3.18
CA ILE A 106 11.93 -0.48 3.87
C ILE A 106 12.62 -0.17 5.19
N GLU A 107 13.56 0.78 5.17
CA GLU A 107 14.37 1.10 6.33
C GLU A 107 13.58 1.89 7.38
N PRO A 108 13.93 1.79 8.68
CA PRO A 108 13.20 2.46 9.75
C PRO A 108 13.08 3.98 9.58
N ASP A 109 14.15 4.63 9.11
CA ASP A 109 14.17 6.08 8.92
C ASP A 109 13.30 6.53 7.74
N GLU A 110 13.27 5.75 6.65
CA GLU A 110 12.37 5.97 5.51
C GLU A 110 10.90 5.78 5.94
N ARG A 111 10.63 4.74 6.74
CA ARG A 111 9.30 4.51 7.35
C ARG A 111 8.90 5.65 8.28
N ALA A 112 9.85 6.21 9.03
CA ALA A 112 9.60 7.37 9.89
C ALA A 112 9.30 8.62 9.06
N GLU A 113 9.97 8.81 7.92
CA GLU A 113 9.66 9.90 7.00
C GLU A 113 8.25 9.78 6.40
N GLU A 114 7.87 8.60 5.91
CA GLU A 114 6.51 8.34 5.43
C GLU A 114 5.45 8.58 6.53
N ARG A 115 5.78 8.25 7.78
CA ARG A 115 4.93 8.56 8.93
C ARG A 115 4.83 10.06 9.18
N ARG A 116 5.94 10.81 9.00
CA ARG A 116 5.93 12.29 9.05
C ARG A 116 5.07 12.87 7.94
N LEU A 117 5.06 12.31 6.74
CA LEU A 117 4.15 12.72 5.66
C LEU A 117 2.68 12.56 6.07
N LEU A 118 2.31 11.41 6.65
CA LEU A 118 0.96 11.22 7.17
C LEU A 118 0.61 12.26 8.24
N TYR A 119 1.51 12.49 9.20
CA TYR A 119 1.32 13.51 10.24
C TYR A 119 1.10 14.91 9.64
N VAL A 120 1.90 15.30 8.63
CA VAL A 120 1.71 16.57 7.92
C VAL A 120 0.31 16.63 7.31
N GLY A 121 -0.12 15.59 6.58
CA GLY A 121 -1.46 15.54 5.98
C GLY A 121 -2.60 15.65 6.99
N ILE A 122 -2.51 14.93 8.10
CA ILE A 122 -3.50 14.99 9.19
C ILE A 122 -3.59 16.40 9.77
N THR A 123 -2.46 17.06 10.00
CA THR A 123 -2.42 18.39 10.60
C THR A 123 -2.78 19.53 9.65
N ARG A 124 -3.05 19.27 8.37
CA ARG A 124 -3.59 20.32 7.47
C ARG A 124 -5.09 20.54 7.67
N ALA A 125 -5.76 19.64 8.38
CA ALA A 125 -7.19 19.72 8.68
C ALA A 125 -7.45 20.55 9.93
N GLN A 126 -8.25 21.62 9.80
CA GLN A 126 -8.61 22.46 10.95
C GLN A 126 -9.85 21.92 11.69
N ARG A 127 -10.88 21.46 10.96
CA ARG A 127 -12.15 21.03 11.56
C ARG A 127 -12.52 19.60 11.24
N TYR A 128 -12.34 19.19 9.99
CA TYR A 128 -12.78 17.89 9.52
C TYR A 128 -11.68 17.14 8.80
N LEU A 129 -11.49 15.88 9.19
CA LEU A 129 -10.55 14.97 8.59
C LEU A 129 -11.26 13.67 8.21
N TRP A 130 -11.22 13.32 6.93
CA TRP A 130 -11.67 12.02 6.45
C TRP A 130 -10.51 11.21 5.92
N ILE A 131 -10.46 9.97 6.36
CA ILE A 131 -9.45 9.01 5.94
C ILE A 131 -10.15 7.82 5.31
N SER A 132 -9.66 7.36 4.15
CA SER A 132 -10.22 6.18 3.50
C SER A 132 -9.13 5.27 2.93
N TRP A 133 -9.47 3.98 2.79
CA TRP A 133 -8.64 2.96 2.15
C TRP A 133 -9.53 2.04 1.32
N ALA A 134 -9.01 1.54 0.20
CA ALA A 134 -9.74 0.58 -0.62
C ALA A 134 -9.45 -0.86 -0.16
N ARG A 135 -10.43 -1.77 -0.33
CA ARG A 135 -10.21 -3.22 -0.17
C ARG A 135 -9.65 -3.86 -1.45
N ARG A 136 -9.92 -3.24 -2.59
CA ARG A 136 -9.46 -3.62 -3.92
C ARG A 136 -9.19 -2.36 -4.74
N ARG A 137 -8.14 -2.39 -5.55
CA ARG A 137 -7.78 -1.29 -6.44
C ARG A 137 -7.15 -1.87 -7.70
N ASN A 138 -7.54 -1.36 -8.86
CA ASN A 138 -6.88 -1.67 -10.12
C ASN A 138 -5.50 -1.01 -10.11
N GLY A 139 -4.44 -1.80 -10.26
CA GLY A 139 -3.09 -1.25 -10.41
C GLY A 139 -2.90 -0.58 -11.77
N ALA A 140 -1.82 0.19 -11.93
CA ALA A 140 -1.45 0.83 -13.20
C ALA A 140 -1.34 -0.17 -14.37
N ALA A 141 -1.01 -1.44 -14.09
CA ALA A 141 -0.95 -2.52 -15.07
C ALA A 141 -2.26 -3.32 -15.23
N GLY A 142 -3.42 -2.77 -14.84
CA GLY A 142 -4.74 -3.38 -15.02
C GLY A 142 -5.04 -4.61 -14.14
N ARG A 143 -4.08 -5.10 -13.34
CA ARG A 143 -4.31 -6.22 -12.41
C ARG A 143 -5.03 -5.75 -11.15
N GLU A 144 -6.18 -6.37 -10.85
CA GLU A 144 -6.93 -6.13 -9.61
C GLU A 144 -6.15 -6.70 -8.41
N GLY A 145 -5.66 -5.82 -7.54
CA GLY A 145 -4.92 -6.21 -6.35
C GLY A 145 -5.77 -6.06 -5.09
N ARG A 146 -5.77 -7.07 -4.21
CA ARG A 146 -6.29 -6.89 -2.85
C ARG A 146 -5.41 -5.88 -2.12
N ARG A 147 -6.04 -4.95 -1.41
CA ARG A 147 -5.36 -3.93 -0.61
C ARG A 147 -5.67 -4.14 0.86
N THR A 148 -4.68 -3.84 1.68
CA THR A 148 -4.79 -3.77 3.14
C THR A 148 -4.68 -2.32 3.56
N ARG A 149 -5.34 -1.97 4.67
CA ARG A 149 -5.22 -0.64 5.27
C ARG A 149 -3.75 -0.35 5.61
N SER A 150 -3.37 0.92 5.60
CA SER A 150 -2.05 1.34 6.06
C SER A 150 -1.78 0.88 7.49
N PRO A 151 -0.58 0.35 7.79
CA PRO A 151 -0.18 0.04 9.17
C PRO A 151 -0.09 1.30 10.04
N PHE A 152 0.01 2.50 9.47
CA PHE A 152 0.01 3.74 10.25
C PHE A 152 -1.35 4.06 10.88
N LEU A 153 -2.41 3.37 10.46
CA LEU A 153 -3.74 3.48 11.05
C LEU A 153 -3.96 2.54 12.24
N ASP A 154 -3.01 1.65 12.53
CA ASP A 154 -3.11 0.76 13.68
C ASP A 154 -3.08 1.58 14.99
N GLY A 155 -4.09 1.39 15.85
CA GLY A 155 -4.26 2.16 17.09
C GLY A 155 -4.97 3.50 16.93
N LEU A 156 -5.07 4.07 15.72
CA LEU A 156 -5.82 5.31 15.44
C LEU A 156 -7.28 5.03 15.07
N VAL A 157 -7.52 3.94 14.36
CA VAL A 157 -8.88 3.53 14.00
C VAL A 157 -9.44 2.70 15.15
N PRO A 158 -10.59 3.08 15.75
CA PRO A 158 -11.25 2.25 16.75
C PRO A 158 -11.46 0.87 16.15
N ALA A 159 -11.21 -0.19 16.93
CA ALA A 159 -11.54 -1.53 16.50
C ALA A 159 -13.04 -1.56 16.21
N VAL A 160 -13.42 -1.52 14.93
CA VAL A 160 -14.83 -1.62 14.54
C VAL A 160 -15.28 -3.00 15.02
N PRO A 161 -16.22 -3.10 15.98
CA PRO A 161 -16.82 -4.37 16.29
C PRO A 161 -17.40 -4.88 14.97
N ARG A 162 -16.87 -5.99 14.47
CA ARG A 162 -17.48 -6.64 13.32
C ARG A 162 -18.87 -7.02 13.76
N ALA A 163 -19.87 -6.23 13.35
CA ALA A 163 -21.25 -6.66 13.40
C ALA A 163 -21.32 -7.93 12.57
N SER A 164 -21.25 -9.08 13.23
CA SER A 164 -21.50 -10.35 12.60
C SER A 164 -22.96 -10.30 12.19
N VAL A 165 -23.22 -9.99 10.91
CA VAL A 165 -24.49 -10.35 10.31
C VAL A 165 -24.53 -11.87 10.39
N ARG A 166 -25.17 -12.40 11.43
CA ARG A 166 -25.54 -13.80 11.52
C ARG A 166 -26.57 -14.04 10.43
N ALA A 167 -26.10 -14.39 9.24
CA ALA A 167 -26.94 -15.03 8.25
C ALA A 167 -27.35 -16.39 8.85
N ALA A 168 -28.62 -16.50 9.20
CA ALA A 168 -29.24 -17.77 9.53
C ALA A 168 -29.13 -18.68 8.30
N GLY A 169 -28.35 -19.74 8.43
CA GLY A 169 -28.13 -20.75 7.40
C GLY A 169 -27.63 -22.01 8.07
N THR A 170 -28.56 -22.94 8.31
CA THR A 170 -28.33 -24.27 8.85
C THR A 170 -27.33 -25.05 7.99
N ALA A 171 -26.14 -25.32 8.52
CA ALA A 171 -25.26 -26.39 8.03
C ALA A 171 -24.42 -26.91 9.20
N ALA A 172 -24.36 -28.24 9.29
CA ALA A 172 -23.94 -29.02 10.44
C ALA A 172 -22.58 -28.62 11.03
N ALA A 173 -22.56 -28.52 12.36
CA ALA A 173 -21.39 -28.19 13.16
C ALA A 173 -20.37 -29.35 13.13
N ARG A 174 -19.19 -29.09 12.57
CA ARG A 174 -17.94 -29.69 13.07
C ARG A 174 -17.39 -28.76 14.16
N PRO A 175 -17.04 -29.26 15.35
CA PRO A 175 -16.58 -28.39 16.43
C PRO A 175 -15.22 -27.80 16.05
N ARG A 176 -15.17 -26.47 15.93
CA ARG A 176 -13.93 -25.71 16.05
C ARG A 176 -13.60 -25.63 17.54
N PRO A 177 -12.35 -25.90 17.97
CA PRO A 177 -11.98 -25.74 19.36
C PRO A 177 -12.08 -24.26 19.73
N VAL A 178 -12.88 -24.00 20.75
CA VAL A 178 -13.03 -22.72 21.42
C VAL A 178 -11.76 -22.46 22.22
N ALA A 179 -11.27 -21.23 22.18
CA ALA A 179 -10.16 -20.76 23.00
C ALA A 179 -10.42 -21.08 24.49
N GLY A 180 -9.42 -21.65 25.15
CA GLY A 180 -9.40 -21.89 26.57
C GLY A 180 -8.02 -21.60 27.17
N SER A 181 -8.02 -20.67 28.13
CA SER A 181 -7.04 -20.44 29.20
C SER A 181 -5.75 -19.62 28.93
N PRO A 182 -5.38 -18.69 29.84
CA PRO A 182 -4.10 -17.95 29.82
C PRO A 182 -2.82 -18.80 30.05
N ASP A 183 -2.94 -20.13 30.06
CA ASP A 183 -1.86 -21.05 30.45
C ASP A 183 -1.35 -21.96 29.31
N ASP A 184 -1.83 -21.80 28.07
CA ASP A 184 -1.33 -22.57 26.92
C ASP A 184 -0.11 -21.91 26.25
N ARG A 185 0.89 -21.52 27.05
CA ARG A 185 2.20 -21.11 26.52
C ARG A 185 3.04 -22.36 26.31
N SER A 186 2.79 -23.07 25.22
CA SER A 186 3.71 -24.13 24.74
C SER A 186 5.18 -23.64 24.85
N PRO A 187 6.13 -24.45 25.36
CA PRO A 187 7.54 -24.06 25.51
C PRO A 187 8.13 -23.43 24.25
N LEU A 188 7.69 -23.91 23.07
CA LEU A 188 8.06 -23.34 21.77
C LEU A 188 7.57 -21.89 21.60
N SER A 189 6.35 -21.57 22.04
CA SER A 189 5.81 -20.21 21.97
C SER A 189 6.59 -19.22 22.85
N VAL A 190 7.08 -19.68 24.01
CA VAL A 190 7.94 -18.89 24.89
C VAL A 190 9.31 -18.70 24.25
N ALA A 191 9.92 -19.76 23.74
CA ALA A 191 11.22 -19.72 23.06
C ALA A 191 11.20 -18.77 21.85
N LEU A 192 10.15 -18.83 21.02
CA LEU A 192 9.98 -17.94 19.86
C LEU A 192 9.82 -16.47 20.24
N ARG A 193 9.08 -16.18 21.32
CA ARG A 193 8.92 -14.79 21.82
C ARG A 193 10.21 -14.25 22.44
N SER A 194 10.94 -15.07 23.20
CA SER A 194 12.24 -14.69 23.76
C SER A 194 13.27 -14.44 22.66
N TRP A 195 13.38 -15.34 21.68
CA TRP A 195 14.25 -15.15 20.51
C TRP A 195 13.90 -13.87 19.75
N ARG A 196 12.60 -13.61 19.52
CA ARG A 196 12.18 -12.38 18.82
C ARG A 196 12.62 -11.13 19.55
N THR A 197 12.48 -11.10 20.88
CA THR A 197 12.89 -9.95 21.70
C THR A 197 14.40 -9.72 21.61
N GLU A 198 15.19 -10.79 21.70
CA GLU A 198 16.65 -10.70 21.59
C GLU A 198 17.09 -10.27 20.19
N ARG A 199 16.50 -10.86 19.14
CA ARG A 199 16.81 -10.48 17.76
C ARG A 199 16.43 -9.04 17.46
N ALA A 200 15.29 -8.59 17.94
CA ALA A 200 14.85 -7.20 17.79
C ALA A 200 15.81 -6.21 18.48
N ARG A 201 16.35 -6.58 19.64
CA ARG A 201 17.37 -5.80 20.34
C ARG A 201 18.67 -5.72 19.54
N THR A 202 19.15 -6.84 19.00
CA THR A 202 20.35 -6.91 18.15
C THR A 202 20.18 -6.08 16.89
N ASP A 203 19.03 -6.21 16.22
CA ASP A 203 18.71 -5.53 14.98
C ASP A 203 18.25 -4.07 15.20
N LYS A 204 18.19 -3.61 16.46
CA LYS A 204 17.72 -2.27 16.89
C LYS A 204 16.34 -1.88 16.32
N VAL A 205 15.46 -2.86 16.18
CA VAL A 205 14.08 -2.68 15.70
C VAL A 205 13.09 -3.12 16.77
N ALA A 206 11.82 -2.71 16.65
CA ALA A 206 10.79 -3.21 17.56
C ALA A 206 10.48 -4.70 17.30
N PRO A 207 10.15 -5.52 18.32
CA PRO A 207 9.93 -6.97 18.15
C PRO A 207 8.93 -7.35 17.06
N PHE A 208 7.85 -6.59 16.91
CA PHE A 208 6.83 -6.86 15.88
C PHE A 208 7.37 -6.71 14.44
N ILE A 209 8.47 -5.99 14.23
CA ILE A 209 9.13 -5.85 12.92
C ILE A 209 9.78 -7.17 12.51
N VAL A 210 10.40 -7.88 13.46
CA VAL A 210 10.95 -9.23 13.27
C VAL A 210 9.80 -10.20 12.93
N PHE A 211 8.84 -10.38 13.85
CA PHE A 211 7.59 -11.11 13.60
C PHE A 211 6.43 -10.63 14.48
N HIS A 212 5.22 -10.57 13.92
CA HIS A 212 4.00 -10.36 14.69
C HIS A 212 3.68 -11.58 15.58
N ASP A 213 2.95 -11.37 16.67
CA ASP A 213 2.53 -12.44 17.58
C ASP A 213 1.73 -13.54 16.86
N SER A 214 0.85 -13.15 15.94
CA SER A 214 0.06 -14.08 15.12
C SER A 214 0.92 -14.98 14.23
N THR A 215 2.07 -14.50 13.76
CA THR A 215 3.01 -15.31 12.98
C THR A 215 3.77 -16.28 13.88
N LEU A 216 4.22 -15.85 15.06
CA LEU A 216 4.88 -16.74 16.02
C LEU A 216 3.93 -17.85 16.52
N GLU A 217 2.66 -17.52 16.74
CA GLU A 217 1.62 -18.49 17.10
C GLU A 217 1.35 -19.48 15.96
N ALA A 218 1.34 -19.00 14.71
CA ALA A 218 1.20 -19.87 13.55
C ALA A 218 2.42 -20.79 13.37
N ILE A 219 3.65 -20.33 13.67
CA ILE A 219 4.86 -21.16 13.69
C ILE A 219 4.77 -22.19 14.81
N ALA A 220 4.41 -21.78 16.03
CA ALA A 220 4.28 -22.67 17.18
C ALA A 220 3.23 -23.77 16.97
N SER A 221 2.13 -23.43 16.28
CA SER A 221 1.04 -24.35 15.94
C SER A 221 1.42 -25.33 14.83
N ARG A 222 2.12 -24.86 13.79
CA ARG A 222 2.45 -25.66 12.60
C ARG A 222 3.76 -26.42 12.71
N ARG A 223 4.65 -26.01 13.61
CA ARG A 223 5.98 -26.59 13.87
C ARG A 223 6.76 -26.93 12.58
N PRO A 224 7.02 -25.95 11.70
CA PRO A 224 7.75 -26.18 10.47
C PRO A 224 9.19 -26.62 10.75
N THR A 225 9.63 -27.68 10.08
CA THR A 225 10.97 -28.29 10.24
C THR A 225 11.89 -28.03 9.06
N SER A 226 11.39 -27.34 8.03
CA SER A 226 12.14 -26.99 6.83
C SER A 226 11.76 -25.61 6.29
N ILE A 227 12.67 -24.99 5.52
CA ILE A 227 12.44 -23.67 4.90
C ILE A 227 11.18 -23.68 4.01
N PRO A 228 10.92 -24.72 3.18
CA PRO A 228 9.69 -24.79 2.39
C PRO A 228 8.40 -24.83 3.23
N GLU A 229 8.43 -25.45 4.41
CA GLU A 229 7.29 -25.47 5.34
C GLU A 229 7.10 -24.11 6.01
N LEU A 230 8.19 -23.48 6.44
CA LEU A 230 8.17 -22.17 7.07
C LEU A 230 7.62 -21.09 6.10
N ARG A 231 7.93 -21.17 4.80
CA ARG A 231 7.37 -20.30 3.76
C ARG A 231 5.85 -20.35 3.65
N ARG A 232 5.21 -21.46 4.04
CA ARG A 232 3.75 -21.61 3.98
C ARG A 232 3.05 -20.95 5.17
N VAL A 233 3.80 -20.46 6.16
CA VAL A 233 3.25 -19.79 7.35
C VAL A 233 2.85 -18.35 7.01
N PRO A 234 1.61 -17.92 7.34
CA PRO A 234 1.17 -16.55 7.11
C PRO A 234 2.06 -15.52 7.82
N GLY A 235 2.53 -14.51 7.08
CA GLY A 235 3.41 -13.46 7.60
C GLY A 235 4.91 -13.74 7.46
N VAL A 236 5.29 -14.89 6.88
CA VAL A 236 6.67 -15.21 6.54
C VAL A 236 6.91 -15.00 5.04
N GLY A 237 7.47 -13.83 4.68
CA GLY A 237 7.86 -13.48 3.31
C GLY A 237 9.29 -13.91 2.97
N PRO A 238 9.70 -13.84 1.68
CA PRO A 238 11.02 -14.28 1.21
C PRO A 238 12.18 -13.61 1.97
N THR A 239 12.15 -12.29 2.14
CA THR A 239 13.16 -11.55 2.91
C THR A 239 13.28 -12.02 4.37
N LYS A 240 12.19 -12.46 4.99
CA LYS A 240 12.20 -12.97 6.37
C LYS A 240 12.71 -14.40 6.45
N LEU A 241 12.52 -15.20 5.39
CA LEU A 241 13.09 -16.54 5.28
C LEU A 241 14.61 -16.46 5.15
N ASP A 242 15.09 -15.57 4.28
CA ASP A 242 16.53 -15.40 4.06
C ASP A 242 17.23 -14.90 5.33
N ARG A 243 16.57 -14.02 6.09
CA ARG A 243 17.17 -13.38 7.28
C ARG A 243 17.03 -14.18 8.58
N TYR A 244 15.93 -14.93 8.75
CA TYR A 244 15.59 -15.57 10.04
C TYR A 244 15.19 -17.04 9.92
N GLY A 245 15.12 -17.60 8.71
CA GLY A 245 14.54 -18.91 8.46
C GLY A 245 15.27 -20.05 9.16
N GLU A 246 16.60 -20.03 9.14
CA GLU A 246 17.42 -21.07 9.76
C GLU A 246 17.31 -21.06 11.29
N GLU A 247 17.38 -19.89 11.91
CA GLU A 247 17.27 -19.73 13.37
C GLU A 247 15.89 -20.19 13.89
N ILE A 248 14.82 -19.85 13.17
CA ILE A 248 13.46 -20.30 13.52
C ILE A 248 13.34 -21.83 13.43
N ILE A 249 13.90 -22.45 12.39
CA ILE A 249 13.87 -23.91 12.24
C ILE A 249 14.66 -24.57 13.37
N GLN A 250 15.82 -24.02 13.75
CA GLN A 250 16.60 -24.54 14.88
C GLN A 250 15.81 -24.49 16.18
N ILE A 251 15.10 -23.40 16.47
CA ILE A 251 14.25 -23.28 17.66
C ILE A 251 13.10 -24.30 17.64
N VAL A 252 12.45 -24.48 16.48
CA VAL A 252 11.34 -25.44 16.33
C VAL A 252 11.83 -26.89 16.48
N VAL A 253 12.99 -27.22 15.92
CA VAL A 253 13.61 -28.55 16.05
C VAL A 253 14.08 -28.81 17.47
N ALA A 254 14.73 -27.83 18.12
CA ALA A 254 15.19 -27.95 19.50
C ALA A 254 14.01 -28.18 20.48
N ALA A 255 12.89 -27.49 20.27
CA ALA A 255 11.68 -27.67 21.08
C ALA A 255 10.98 -29.03 20.88
N ARG A 256 11.36 -29.81 19.86
CA ARG A 256 10.84 -31.15 19.60
C ARG A 256 11.68 -32.26 20.22
N VAL A 257 12.97 -32.00 20.48
CA VAL A 257 13.90 -32.97 21.09
C VAL A 257 13.80 -32.95 22.63
N GLY A 258 13.32 -31.85 23.21
CA GLY A 258 13.14 -31.67 24.65
C GLY A 258 11.70 -31.88 25.18
N GLY A 259 10.87 -32.65 24.49
CA GLY A 259 9.47 -32.93 24.87
C GLY A 259 9.10 -34.39 24.74
#